data_AF-A0AAN4TDT8-F1
#
_entry.id   AF-A0AAN4TDT8-F1
#
_cell.length_a   1.000
_cell.length_b   1.000
_cell.length_c   1.000
_cell.angle_alpha   90.00
_cell.angle_beta   90.00
_cell.angle_gamma   90.00
#
_symmetry.space_group_name_H-M   'P 1'
#
loop_
_entity.id
_entity.type
_entity.pdbx_description
1 polymer ?
#
loop_
_entity_poly.entity_id
_entity_poly.type
_entity_poly.pdbx_seq_one_letter_code
_entity_poly.pdbx_strand_id
1 'polypeptide(L)'
;MAPNLAKSTLELIHDMISSGEVTTSQIAQAAGCSKRAILRIQSNLRVFGPMKAPPRPRSITPVMLEALGDHLSEKPDSYLSEMELFLLDEFDVSIPKSMISDALHRQGWSK
;
A
#
# COMPACT_ATOMS: atom_id res chain seq x y z
N MET A 1 0.71 -16.27 -5.62
CA MET A 1 0.37 -15.53 -4.37
C MET A 1 1.51 -15.66 -3.37
N ALA A 2 2.02 -14.56 -2.80
CA ALA A 2 3.06 -14.59 -1.76
C ALA A 2 2.54 -15.28 -0.48
N PRO A 3 3.40 -15.92 0.32
CA PRO A 3 2.95 -16.59 1.53
C PRO A 3 2.56 -15.51 2.56
N ASN A 4 1.42 -15.68 3.24
CA ASN A 4 0.98 -14.76 4.29
C ASN A 4 1.81 -15.03 5.55
N LEU A 5 3.05 -14.52 5.57
CA LEU A 5 3.98 -14.63 6.67
C LEU A 5 3.94 -13.34 7.49
N ALA A 6 4.14 -13.46 8.81
CA ALA A 6 4.30 -12.32 9.68
C ALA A 6 5.50 -11.46 9.22
N LYS A 7 5.40 -10.14 9.39
CA LYS A 7 6.44 -9.19 8.99
C LYS A 7 7.80 -9.53 9.64
N SER A 8 7.78 -9.90 10.91
CA SER A 8 8.97 -10.34 11.65
C SER A 8 9.63 -11.58 11.04
N THR A 9 8.83 -12.54 10.57
CA THR A 9 9.34 -13.73 9.88
C THR A 9 9.97 -13.37 8.53
N LEU A 10 9.38 -12.42 7.79
CA LEU A 10 9.93 -11.94 6.53
C LEU A 10 11.26 -11.19 6.71
N GLU A 11 11.35 -10.35 7.74
CA GLU A 11 12.59 -9.64 8.11
C GLU A 11 13.69 -10.65 8.49
N LEU A 12 13.38 -11.63 9.33
CA LEU A 12 14.30 -12.72 9.69
C LEU A 12 14.79 -13.51 8.46
N ILE A 13 13.88 -13.87 7.54
CA ILE A 13 14.26 -14.55 6.29
C ILE A 13 15.16 -13.66 5.43
N HIS A 14 14.86 -12.36 5.34
CA HIS A 14 15.65 -11.41 4.57
C HIS A 14 17.08 -11.28 5.12
N ASP A 15 17.23 -11.16 6.43
CA ASP A 15 18.54 -11.03 7.08
C ASP A 15 19.39 -12.29 6.91
N MET A 16 18.78 -13.47 7.07
CA MET A 16 19.47 -14.75 6.84
C MET A 16 19.82 -15.00 5.37
N ILE A 17 19.04 -14.47 4.42
CA ILE A 17 19.39 -14.54 3.00
C ILE A 17 20.54 -13.56 2.69
N SER A 18 20.52 -12.38 3.31
CA SER A 18 21.51 -11.33 3.11
C SER A 18 22.87 -11.67 3.70
N SER A 19 22.91 -12.46 4.79
CA SER A 19 24.16 -12.94 5.39
C SER A 19 24.89 -13.98 4.52
N GLY A 20 24.20 -14.66 3.59
CA GLY A 20 24.81 -15.58 2.62
C GLY A 20 25.37 -16.90 3.19
N GLU A 21 25.44 -17.05 4.52
CA GLU A 21 26.06 -18.18 5.20
C GLU A 21 25.08 -19.31 5.55
N VAL A 22 23.77 -19.08 5.38
CA VAL A 22 22.72 -19.98 5.88
C VAL A 22 22.09 -20.79 4.74
N THR A 23 22.03 -22.11 4.92
CA THR A 23 21.37 -22.99 3.95
C THR A 23 19.85 -22.82 3.97
N THR A 24 19.19 -23.07 2.83
CA THR A 24 17.71 -22.98 2.72
C THR A 24 16.97 -23.86 3.74
N SER A 25 17.58 -24.97 4.18
CA SER A 25 17.03 -25.85 5.21
C SER A 25 17.04 -25.21 6.59
N GLN A 26 18.12 -24.51 6.94
CA GLN A 26 18.25 -23.79 8.22
C GLN A 26 17.31 -22.58 8.26
N ILE A 27 17.21 -21.83 7.16
CA ILE A 27 16.25 -20.72 7.01
C ILE A 27 14.82 -21.21 7.20
N ALA A 28 14.47 -22.34 6.58
CA ALA A 28 13.14 -22.95 6.69
C ALA A 28 12.82 -23.36 8.13
N GLN A 29 13.79 -23.95 8.83
CA GLN A 29 13.64 -24.36 10.23
C GLN A 29 13.47 -23.15 11.16
N ALA A 30 14.32 -22.12 11.02
CA ALA A 30 14.25 -20.90 11.82
C ALA A 30 12.95 -20.11 11.58
N ALA A 31 12.46 -20.08 10.34
CA ALA A 31 11.23 -19.38 9.97
C ALA A 31 9.94 -20.20 10.16
N GLY A 32 10.04 -21.47 10.58
CA GLY A 32 8.88 -22.38 10.68
C GLY A 32 8.16 -22.60 9.34
N CYS A 33 8.87 -22.48 8.22
CA CYS A 33 8.32 -22.50 6.87
C CYS A 33 8.80 -23.73 6.09
N SER A 34 8.08 -24.11 5.03
CA SER A 34 8.57 -25.15 4.12
C SER A 34 9.77 -24.67 3.30
N LYS A 35 10.69 -25.57 2.95
CA LYS A 35 11.83 -25.27 2.05
C LYS A 35 11.35 -24.65 0.72
N ARG A 36 10.21 -25.12 0.20
CA ARG A 36 9.58 -24.60 -1.02
C ARG A 36 9.13 -23.14 -0.86
N ALA A 37 8.67 -22.74 0.32
CA ALA A 37 8.33 -21.34 0.60
C ALA A 37 9.58 -20.45 0.58
N ILE A 38 10.68 -20.89 1.19
CA ILE A 38 11.96 -20.15 1.19
C ILE A 38 12.50 -19.98 -0.24
N LEU A 39 12.50 -21.03 -1.06
CA LEU A 39 12.93 -20.93 -2.46
C LEU A 39 12.09 -19.94 -3.27
N ARG A 40 10.77 -19.89 -3.02
CA ARG A 40 9.89 -18.91 -3.66
C ARG A 40 10.19 -17.49 -3.19
N ILE A 41 10.46 -17.30 -1.90
CA ILE A 41 10.82 -16.00 -1.33
C ILE A 41 12.15 -15.53 -1.92
N GLN A 42 13.18 -16.37 -1.96
CA GLN A 42 14.47 -16.08 -2.59
C GLN A 42 14.31 -15.72 -4.07
N SER A 43 13.53 -16.51 -4.83
CA SER A 43 13.28 -16.23 -6.25
C SER A 43 12.59 -14.89 -6.45
N ASN A 44 11.58 -14.58 -5.62
CA ASN A 44 10.90 -13.30 -5.67
C ASN A 44 11.82 -12.13 -5.28
N LEU A 45 12.66 -12.29 -4.27
CA LEU A 45 13.62 -11.26 -3.84
C LEU A 45 14.64 -10.94 -4.93
N ARG A 46 15.11 -11.97 -5.66
CA ARG A 46 16.03 -11.78 -6.79
C ARG A 46 15.40 -11.01 -7.94
N VAL A 47 14.11 -11.24 -8.22
CA VAL A 47 13.42 -10.63 -9.37
C VAL A 47 12.84 -9.26 -9.04
N PHE A 48 12.24 -9.10 -7.85
CA PHE A 48 11.46 -7.92 -7.48
C PHE A 48 12.07 -7.06 -6.36
N GLY A 49 13.19 -7.49 -5.76
CA GLY A 49 13.79 -6.80 -4.61
C GLY A 49 13.01 -7.00 -3.29
N PRO A 50 13.38 -6.27 -2.23
CA PRO A 50 12.77 -6.41 -0.90
C PRO A 50 11.26 -6.17 -0.95
N MET A 51 10.55 -7.17 -0.44
CA MET A 51 9.12 -7.39 -0.65
C MET A 51 8.23 -6.22 -0.19
N LYS A 52 7.67 -5.50 -1.16
CA LYS A 52 6.28 -5.02 -1.07
C LYS A 52 5.69 -4.96 -2.46
N ALA A 53 4.54 -5.60 -2.66
CA ALA A 53 3.77 -5.34 -3.88
C ALA A 53 3.55 -3.82 -3.98
N PRO A 54 3.74 -3.21 -5.16
CA PRO A 54 3.47 -1.80 -5.31
C PRO A 54 2.04 -1.52 -4.83
N PRO A 55 1.80 -0.42 -4.11
CA PRO A 55 0.46 -0.06 -3.70
C PRO A 55 -0.43 -0.01 -4.95
N ARG A 56 -1.66 -0.54 -4.82
CA ARG A 56 -2.63 -0.50 -5.92
C ARG A 56 -2.81 0.97 -6.34
N PRO A 57 -2.91 1.27 -7.65
CA PRO A 57 -3.17 2.61 -8.11
C PRO A 57 -4.43 3.15 -7.43
N ARG A 58 -4.31 4.34 -6.83
CA ARG A 58 -5.42 5.03 -6.19
C ARG A 58 -6.17 5.82 -7.25
N SER A 59 -7.50 5.77 -7.23
CA SER A 59 -8.29 6.59 -8.17
C SER A 59 -8.23 8.09 -7.82
N ILE A 60 -7.98 8.44 -6.56
CA ILE A 60 -7.68 9.82 -6.15
C ILE A 60 -6.16 9.96 -6.04
N THR A 61 -5.60 10.84 -6.87
CA THR A 61 -4.18 11.16 -6.84
C THR A 61 -3.85 12.06 -5.64
N PRO A 62 -2.59 12.12 -5.18
CA PRO A 62 -2.20 13.04 -4.11
C PRO A 62 -2.52 14.51 -4.42
N VAL A 63 -2.38 14.93 -5.68
CA VAL A 63 -2.66 16.31 -6.12
C VAL A 63 -4.15 16.64 -5.99
N MET A 64 -5.02 15.70 -6.38
CA MET A 64 -6.48 15.86 -6.21
C MET A 64 -6.88 15.94 -4.73
N LEU A 65 -6.18 15.22 -3.85
CA LEU A 65 -6.42 15.31 -2.41
C LEU A 65 -5.98 16.65 -1.82
N GLU A 66 -4.85 17.19 -2.27
CA GLU A 66 -4.37 18.51 -1.84
C GLU A 66 -5.34 19.61 -2.28
N ALA A 67 -5.76 19.61 -3.55
CA ALA A 67 -6.76 20.55 -4.07
C ALA A 67 -8.11 20.45 -3.35
N LEU A 68 -8.56 19.24 -3.01
CA LEU A 68 -9.75 19.05 -2.17
C LEU A 68 -9.56 19.63 -0.76
N GLY A 69 -8.37 19.50 -0.18
CA GLY A 69 -8.02 20.07 1.12
C GLY A 69 -8.06 21.60 1.10
N ASP A 70 -7.54 22.22 0.05
CA ASP A 70 -7.60 23.68 -0.14
C ASP A 70 -9.04 24.15 -0.30
N HIS A 71 -9.82 23.45 -1.14
CA HIS A 71 -11.24 23.74 -1.33
C HIS A 71 -12.04 23.66 -0.03
N LEU A 72 -11.79 22.62 0.78
CA LEU A 72 -12.43 22.46 2.08
C LEU A 72 -11.93 23.44 3.14
N SER A 73 -10.73 23.99 2.99
CA SER A 73 -10.22 25.04 3.87
C SER A 73 -10.97 26.36 3.66
N GLU A 74 -11.38 26.64 2.42
CA GLU A 74 -12.27 27.76 2.10
C GLU A 74 -13.74 27.48 2.46
N LYS A 75 -14.18 26.22 2.26
CA LYS A 75 -15.57 25.78 2.51
C LYS A 75 -15.62 24.46 3.29
N PRO A 76 -15.52 24.51 4.63
CA PRO A 76 -15.44 23.29 5.44
C PRO A 76 -16.77 22.52 5.52
N ASP A 77 -17.89 23.12 5.13
CA ASP A 77 -19.23 22.53 5.13
C ASP A 77 -19.64 21.96 3.77
N SER A 78 -18.74 21.89 2.79
CA SER A 78 -19.07 21.39 1.46
C SER A 78 -19.49 19.92 1.48
N TYR A 79 -20.57 19.64 0.77
CA TYR A 79 -21.12 18.29 0.68
C TYR A 79 -20.27 17.40 -0.24
N LEU A 80 -20.28 16.09 -0.01
CA LEU A 80 -19.58 15.13 -0.87
C LEU A 80 -19.99 15.23 -2.36
N SER A 81 -21.22 15.64 -2.65
CA SER A 81 -21.66 15.93 -4.03
C SER A 81 -21.01 17.16 -4.64
N GLU A 82 -20.72 18.19 -3.84
CA GLU A 82 -20.00 19.38 -4.30
C GLU A 82 -18.54 19.04 -4.57
N MET A 83 -17.95 18.18 -3.74
CA MET A 83 -16.58 17.69 -3.93
C MET A 83 -16.45 16.80 -5.18
N GLU A 84 -17.47 16.00 -5.48
CA GLU A 84 -17.55 15.24 -6.74
C GLU A 84 -17.61 16.18 -7.96
N LEU A 85 -18.40 17.27 -7.89
CA LEU A 85 -18.44 18.28 -8.92
C LEU A 85 -17.11 19.04 -9.05
N PHE A 86 -16.47 19.37 -7.94
CA PHE A 86 -15.15 20.02 -7.92
C PHE A 86 -14.08 19.16 -8.60
N LEU A 87 -14.02 17.86 -8.28
CA LEU A 87 -13.08 16.95 -8.92
C LEU A 87 -13.37 16.77 -10.42
N LEU A 88 -14.65 16.83 -10.81
CA LEU A 88 -15.03 16.79 -12.21
C LEU A 88 -14.64 18.09 -12.95
N ASP A 89 -14.83 19.25 -12.33
CA ASP A 89 -14.53 20.56 -12.93
C ASP A 89 -13.01 20.81 -13.05
N GLU A 90 -12.26 20.53 -11.98
CA GLU A 90 -10.82 20.83 -11.90
C GLU A 90 -9.94 19.74 -12.55
N PHE A 91 -10.35 18.47 -12.45
CA PHE A 91 -9.52 17.33 -12.88
C PHE A 91 -10.14 16.49 -14.01
N ASP A 92 -11.36 16.77 -14.46
CA ASP A 92 -12.12 15.97 -15.44
C ASP A 92 -12.28 14.50 -15.01
N VAL A 93 -12.39 14.26 -13.68
CA VAL A 93 -12.55 12.91 -13.13
C VAL A 93 -13.82 12.80 -12.29
N SER A 94 -14.72 11.92 -12.72
CA SER A 94 -15.87 11.51 -11.92
C SER A 94 -15.44 10.48 -10.87
N ILE A 95 -15.42 10.89 -9.60
CA ILE A 95 -15.07 10.04 -8.47
C ILE A 95 -16.29 9.85 -7.56
N PRO A 96 -16.68 8.60 -7.25
CA PRO A 96 -17.86 8.36 -6.42
C PRO A 96 -17.64 8.89 -5.00
N LYS A 97 -18.71 9.44 -4.41
CA LYS A 97 -18.74 10.00 -3.05
C LYS A 97 -18.10 9.11 -1.97
N SER A 98 -18.31 7.79 -2.07
CA SER A 98 -17.72 6.82 -1.13
C SER A 98 -16.20 6.84 -1.15
N MET A 99 -15.59 7.01 -2.33
CA MET A 99 -14.16 7.06 -2.50
C MET A 99 -13.56 8.39 -2.04
N ILE A 100 -14.29 9.48 -2.25
CA ILE A 100 -13.94 10.81 -1.71
C ILE A 100 -13.95 10.73 -0.17
N SER A 101 -15.03 10.22 0.42
CA SER A 101 -15.17 10.03 1.87
C SER A 101 -14.05 9.16 2.44
N ASP A 102 -13.77 8.01 1.82
CA ASP A 102 -12.68 7.12 2.26
C ASP A 102 -11.31 7.80 2.20
N ALA A 103 -11.06 8.61 1.17
CA ALA A 103 -9.77 9.27 1.00
C ALA A 103 -9.58 10.42 1.98
N LEU A 104 -10.63 11.20 2.25
CA LEU A 104 -10.64 12.22 3.31
C LEU A 104 -10.39 11.60 4.69
N HIS A 105 -11.08 10.50 5.00
CA HIS A 105 -10.90 9.80 6.27
C HIS A 105 -9.44 9.30 6.46
N ARG A 106 -8.82 8.78 5.39
CA ARG A 106 -7.40 8.36 5.41
C ARG A 106 -6.42 9.51 5.60
N GLN A 107 -6.80 10.72 5.18
CA GLN A 107 -6.00 11.93 5.37
C GLN A 107 -6.15 12.51 6.79
N GLY A 108 -7.01 11.91 7.63
CA GLY A 108 -7.33 12.43 8.96
C GLY A 108 -8.35 13.57 8.92
N TRP A 109 -9.01 13.78 7.78
CA TRP A 109 -10.11 14.73 7.69
C TRP A 109 -11.36 14.11 8.31
N SER A 110 -11.54 14.35 9.60
CA SER A 110 -12.77 14.06 10.32
C SER A 110 -13.47 15.36 10.66
N LYS A 111 -14.69 15.53 10.14
CA LYS A 111 -15.65 16.50 10.69
C LYS A 111 -16.64 15.76 11.56
#